data_AF-A0A1N6T826-F1
#
_entry.id   AF-A0A1N6T826-F1
#
_cell.length_a   1.000
_cell.length_b   1.000
_cell.length_c   1.000
_cell.angle_alpha   90.00
_cell.angle_beta   90.00
_cell.angle_gamma   90.00
#
_symmetry.space_group_name_H-M   'P 1'
#
loop_
_entity.id
_entity.type
_entity.pdbx_description
1 polymer ?
#
loop_
_entity_poly.entity_id
_entity_poly.type
_entity_poly.pdbx_seq_one_letter_code
_entity_poly.pdbx_strand_id
1 'polypeptide(L)'
;MAWKHRVSGHPTLTDRSNEEIIFPVNKSYYCGAVPSFLVAFFKPGFGVMPQAEYQTNSISEIRATPRSMRLVTESIGTDLEQFSADNAHIVRQIRLLAINALIEAARAGEAGKGFAVVANEVQRLAQGAGETAERFQENVLGRIRQSRTMADDLVDQMEGARLIDLAQTLVQFIVRNLFERTADVRWWATDSALWEAVEQPSPERAQHAAARLGVINRFYTVYLDLVMTDAAGKVIAAANPRHHRSLKDRDLSNEAWFRAARSCQNGDDYIVDTVKRSLVHDNRDVLVYATGIREGGRSDGALLGTLGVFFDWKAQGQAIVEKEANLAPQVAEKTEVLLLDGNNMVIASSRPERIYTHFALNNPEQLAKGSYYDQSGAIVAFAKTLGYEDYDGLGWSGVIIQTMDGDETLRQQLRLR
;
A
#
# COMPACT_ATOMS: atom_id res chain seq x y z
N MET A 1 -47.43 -48.38 -31.63
CA MET A 1 -47.14 -49.54 -30.77
C MET A 1 -47.15 -49.09 -29.33
N ALA A 2 -47.81 -49.87 -28.48
CA ALA A 2 -48.14 -49.56 -27.10
C ALA A 2 -47.13 -50.16 -26.10
N TRP A 3 -46.99 -49.48 -24.95
CA TRP A 3 -46.90 -50.01 -23.57
C TRP A 3 -45.76 -50.93 -23.07
N LYS A 4 -45.15 -50.46 -21.95
CA LYS A 4 -44.67 -51.13 -20.70
C LYS A 4 -43.51 -52.14 -20.69
N HIS A 5 -42.49 -51.86 -19.85
CA HIS A 5 -42.10 -52.54 -18.57
C HIS A 5 -40.76 -51.93 -18.05
N ARG A 6 -40.65 -51.26 -16.89
CA ARG A 6 -40.53 -51.65 -15.45
C ARG A 6 -39.20 -52.30 -14.99
N VAL A 7 -38.47 -51.53 -14.15
CA VAL A 7 -37.69 -51.83 -12.92
C VAL A 7 -36.33 -52.54 -12.98
N SER A 8 -35.26 -51.84 -12.53
CA SER A 8 -34.36 -52.14 -11.37
C SER A 8 -33.06 -51.32 -11.52
N GLY A 9 -32.48 -50.60 -10.54
CA GLY A 9 -32.77 -50.38 -9.14
C GLY A 9 -31.85 -49.29 -8.54
N HIS A 10 -32.25 -48.84 -7.34
CA HIS A 10 -31.52 -48.07 -6.31
C HIS A 10 -31.36 -46.54 -6.43
N PRO A 11 -31.43 -45.83 -5.28
CA PRO A 11 -32.26 -44.63 -5.15
C PRO A 11 -31.48 -43.33 -4.92
N THR A 12 -32.23 -42.26 -5.19
CA THR A 12 -32.02 -40.84 -4.93
C THR A 12 -31.74 -40.50 -3.46
N LEU A 13 -30.77 -39.62 -3.23
CA LEU A 13 -30.61 -38.84 -2.00
C LEU A 13 -31.37 -37.52 -2.15
N THR A 14 -32.46 -37.35 -1.40
CA THR A 14 -33.06 -36.05 -1.11
C THR A 14 -33.29 -35.90 0.39
N ASP A 15 -32.82 -34.76 0.89
CA ASP A 15 -33.38 -33.94 1.95
C ASP A 15 -33.26 -34.41 3.41
N ARG A 16 -32.50 -33.63 4.21
CA ARG A 16 -33.00 -32.98 5.43
C ARG A 16 -31.96 -32.01 6.03
N SER A 17 -32.31 -30.73 5.99
CA SER A 17 -32.32 -29.74 7.08
C SER A 17 -31.31 -29.81 8.25
N ASN A 18 -30.67 -28.66 8.50
CA ASN A 18 -30.28 -28.07 9.80
C ASN A 18 -29.78 -29.00 10.92
N GLU A 19 -28.50 -28.90 11.25
CA GLU A 19 -28.02 -28.96 12.63
C GLU A 19 -26.64 -28.28 12.77
N GLU A 20 -26.57 -27.29 13.66
CA GLU A 20 -25.34 -26.64 14.12
C GLU A 20 -24.40 -27.68 14.75
N ILE A 21 -23.16 -27.79 14.27
CA ILE A 21 -22.15 -28.65 14.89
C ILE A 21 -21.36 -27.81 15.90
N ILE A 22 -21.76 -27.92 17.16
CA ILE A 22 -20.99 -27.56 18.35
C ILE A 22 -19.99 -28.70 18.61
N PHE A 23 -18.68 -28.41 18.64
CA PHE A 23 -17.66 -29.37 19.09
C PHE A 23 -17.49 -29.29 20.62
N PRO A 24 -17.70 -30.39 21.37
CA PRO A 24 -17.37 -30.44 22.79
C PRO A 24 -15.90 -30.83 23.02
N VAL A 25 -15.24 -30.07 23.88
CA VAL A 25 -13.92 -30.39 24.45
C VAL A 25 -14.11 -31.41 25.57
N ASN A 26 -13.41 -32.55 25.54
CA ASN A 26 -13.32 -33.42 26.71
C ASN A 26 -11.95 -34.13 26.89
N LYS A 27 -11.30 -33.75 28.00
CA LYS A 27 -10.59 -34.51 29.04
C LYS A 27 -9.60 -35.64 28.72
N SER A 28 -8.38 -35.39 29.24
CA SER A 28 -7.58 -36.20 30.19
C SER A 28 -7.46 -37.72 30.02
N TYR A 29 -6.22 -38.14 29.79
CA TYR A 29 -5.72 -39.49 30.07
C TYR A 29 -4.63 -39.46 31.17
N TYR A 30 -4.50 -40.59 31.88
CA TYR A 30 -3.54 -40.99 32.94
C TYR A 30 -3.87 -40.50 34.37
N CYS A 31 -3.79 -41.30 35.45
CA CYS A 31 -3.25 -42.65 35.67
C CYS A 31 -3.98 -43.32 36.86
N GLY A 32 -3.92 -44.66 36.91
CA GLY A 32 -4.66 -45.52 37.85
C GLY A 32 -4.18 -45.47 39.31
N ALA A 33 -5.06 -46.02 40.17
CA ALA A 33 -4.99 -46.03 41.61
C ALA A 33 -3.85 -46.87 42.21
N VAL A 34 -3.27 -46.37 43.31
CA VAL A 34 -2.56 -47.12 44.37
C VAL A 34 -2.95 -46.50 45.73
N PRO A 35 -3.14 -47.28 46.82
CA PRO A 35 -4.12 -46.99 47.87
C PRO A 35 -3.65 -46.12 49.06
N SER A 36 -4.64 -45.57 49.77
CA SER A 36 -4.57 -44.88 51.05
C SER A 36 -3.83 -45.65 52.15
N PHE A 37 -2.62 -45.24 52.53
CA PHE A 37 -2.08 -45.39 53.89
C PHE A 37 -0.95 -44.36 54.10
N LEU A 38 -0.94 -43.69 55.26
CA LEU A 38 -0.06 -42.58 55.71
C LEU A 38 -0.45 -41.15 55.32
N VAL A 39 -1.61 -40.74 55.83
CA VAL A 39 -1.77 -39.43 56.47
C VAL A 39 -1.29 -39.58 57.92
N ALA A 40 -0.13 -39.02 58.29
CA ALA A 40 0.19 -38.52 59.63
C ALA A 40 1.70 -38.20 59.73
N PHE A 41 2.02 -37.10 60.42
CA PHE A 41 3.36 -36.56 60.74
C PHE A 41 3.95 -35.59 59.71
N PHE A 42 3.50 -34.33 59.73
CA PHE A 42 4.24 -33.19 60.31
C PHE A 42 3.33 -31.94 60.32
N LYS A 43 3.36 -31.19 61.44
CA LYS A 43 2.53 -30.01 61.73
C LYS A 43 2.89 -28.78 60.86
N PRO A 44 1.98 -27.79 60.74
CA PRO A 44 2.08 -26.70 59.78
C PRO A 44 2.99 -25.58 60.29
N GLY A 45 3.76 -24.99 59.38
CA GLY A 45 4.59 -23.83 59.69
C GLY A 45 5.51 -23.43 58.55
N PHE A 46 4.97 -23.10 57.37
CA PHE A 46 5.64 -22.24 56.40
C PHE A 46 4.57 -21.53 55.55
N GLY A 47 4.78 -20.24 55.32
CA GLY A 47 3.82 -19.32 54.76
C GLY A 47 3.35 -19.70 53.35
N VAL A 48 2.15 -19.19 53.03
CA VAL A 48 1.58 -19.17 51.70
C VAL A 48 2.58 -18.49 50.76
N MET A 49 3.25 -19.27 49.91
CA MET A 49 3.91 -18.75 48.71
C MET A 49 2.81 -18.21 47.79
N PRO A 50 2.96 -17.00 47.20
CA PRO A 50 1.98 -16.53 46.25
C PRO A 50 2.03 -17.45 45.02
N GLN A 51 0.87 -17.99 44.64
CA GLN A 51 0.73 -18.60 43.32
C GLN A 51 1.07 -17.53 42.29
N ALA A 52 2.15 -17.72 41.55
CA ALA A 52 2.37 -16.96 40.33
C ALA A 52 1.24 -17.34 39.38
N GLU A 53 0.22 -16.48 39.27
CA GLU A 53 -0.72 -16.50 38.18
C GLU A 53 0.07 -16.32 36.88
N TYR A 54 0.39 -17.43 36.21
CA TYR A 54 0.64 -17.38 34.78
C TYR A 54 -0.69 -17.07 34.12
N GLN A 55 -1.00 -15.78 34.00
CA GLN A 55 -2.08 -15.29 33.13
C GLN A 55 -1.74 -15.68 31.70
N THR A 56 -2.18 -16.86 31.26
CA THR A 56 -2.41 -17.14 29.85
C THR A 56 -3.62 -16.33 29.39
N ASN A 57 -3.44 -15.01 29.28
CA ASN A 57 -4.41 -14.14 28.64
C ASN A 57 -4.14 -14.13 27.13
N SER A 58 -5.19 -14.38 26.38
CA SER A 58 -5.23 -14.66 24.94
C SER A 58 -4.47 -13.64 24.09
N ILE A 59 -3.54 -14.14 23.26
CA ILE A 59 -2.75 -13.42 22.22
C ILE A 59 -3.66 -12.90 21.07
N SER A 60 -4.98 -12.90 21.22
CA SER A 60 -5.94 -12.89 20.11
C SER A 60 -6.23 -11.54 19.45
N GLU A 61 -5.54 -10.45 19.77
CA GLU A 61 -5.76 -9.15 19.12
C GLU A 61 -4.52 -8.54 18.45
N ILE A 62 -3.36 -9.18 18.54
CA ILE A 62 -2.15 -8.68 17.88
C ILE A 62 -2.17 -9.18 16.43
N ARG A 63 -2.38 -8.26 15.48
CA ARG A 63 -2.22 -8.57 14.04
C ARG A 63 -0.75 -8.97 13.79
N ALA A 64 -0.53 -10.21 13.39
CA ALA A 64 0.78 -10.70 12.98
C ALA A 64 1.20 -9.99 11.68
N THR A 65 2.11 -9.04 11.82
CA THR A 65 2.82 -8.35 10.72
C THR A 65 4.29 -8.76 10.73
N PRO A 66 5.01 -8.71 9.58
CA PRO A 66 6.45 -8.99 9.54
C PRO A 66 7.26 -8.20 10.58
N ARG A 67 6.91 -6.92 10.80
CA ARG A 67 7.50 -6.08 11.87
C ARG A 67 7.24 -6.60 13.27
N SER A 68 6.00 -6.96 13.59
CA SER A 68 5.69 -7.53 14.91
C SER A 68 6.43 -8.84 15.15
N MET A 69 6.59 -9.68 14.13
CA MET A 69 7.37 -10.91 14.19
C MET A 69 8.85 -10.64 14.42
N ARG A 70 9.42 -9.61 13.76
CA ARG A 70 10.79 -9.14 14.00
C ARG A 70 11.00 -8.73 15.46
N LEU A 71 10.12 -7.90 16.01
CA LEU A 71 10.22 -7.40 17.39
C LEU A 71 10.08 -8.53 18.43
N VAL A 72 9.14 -9.45 18.23
CA VAL A 72 8.98 -10.63 19.10
C VAL A 72 10.23 -11.52 19.02
N THR A 73 10.76 -11.76 17.82
CA THR A 73 11.98 -12.58 17.63
C THR A 73 13.19 -11.94 18.32
N GLU A 74 13.31 -10.61 18.26
CA GLU A 74 14.35 -9.86 18.96
C GLU A 74 14.20 -10.01 20.48
N SER A 75 12.99 -9.86 21.03
CA SER A 75 12.74 -10.06 22.47
C SER A 75 13.08 -11.47 22.93
N ILE A 76 12.69 -12.51 22.17
CA ILE A 76 13.02 -13.90 22.49
C ILE A 76 14.55 -14.10 22.50
N GLY A 77 15.28 -13.45 21.59
CA GLY A 77 16.74 -13.46 21.57
C GLY A 77 17.33 -12.93 22.88
N THR A 78 16.88 -11.76 23.31
CA THR A 78 17.31 -11.13 24.56
C THR A 78 16.96 -11.99 25.78
N ASP A 79 15.74 -12.53 25.85
CA ASP A 79 15.30 -13.39 26.96
C ASP A 79 16.15 -14.68 27.04
N LEU A 80 16.51 -15.25 25.89
CA LEU A 80 17.35 -16.45 25.81
C LEU A 80 18.79 -16.16 26.28
N GLU A 81 19.35 -15.01 25.93
CA GLU A 81 20.67 -14.59 26.40
C GLU A 81 20.68 -14.44 27.93
N GLN A 82 19.66 -13.80 28.49
CA GLN A 82 19.50 -13.67 29.94
C GLN A 82 19.35 -15.03 30.62
N PHE A 83 18.47 -15.90 30.12
CA PHE A 83 18.26 -17.24 30.66
C PHE A 83 19.55 -18.08 30.63
N SER A 84 20.33 -17.97 29.55
CA SER A 84 21.60 -18.70 29.47
C SER A 84 22.63 -18.19 30.47
N ALA A 85 22.71 -16.87 30.67
CA ALA A 85 23.58 -16.27 31.68
C ALA A 85 23.23 -16.77 33.10
N ASP A 86 21.93 -16.83 33.43
CA ASP A 86 21.43 -17.32 34.72
C ASP A 86 21.72 -18.81 34.90
N ASN A 87 21.47 -19.63 33.87
CA ASN A 87 21.77 -21.06 33.92
C ASN A 87 23.28 -21.34 34.06
N ALA A 88 24.13 -20.56 33.38
CA ALA A 88 25.58 -20.65 33.53
C ALA A 88 26.01 -20.31 34.97
N HIS A 89 25.34 -19.36 35.63
CA HIS A 89 25.57 -19.06 37.04
C HIS A 89 25.18 -20.24 37.96
N ILE A 90 24.02 -20.85 37.74
CA ILE A 90 23.55 -22.03 38.49
C ILE A 90 24.53 -23.19 38.32
N VAL A 91 24.96 -23.50 37.10
CA VAL A 91 25.94 -24.57 36.83
C VAL A 91 27.26 -24.32 37.57
N ARG A 92 27.74 -23.08 37.61
CA ARG A 92 28.94 -22.71 38.39
C ARG A 92 28.74 -22.94 39.90
N GLN A 93 27.58 -22.57 40.45
CA GLN A 93 27.28 -22.80 41.87
C GLN A 93 27.21 -24.30 42.21
N ILE A 94 26.57 -25.11 41.36
CA ILE A 94 26.51 -26.57 41.57
C ILE A 94 27.92 -27.18 41.52
N ARG A 95 28.77 -26.74 40.58
CA ARG A 95 30.18 -27.19 40.54
C ARG A 95 30.94 -26.83 41.81
N LEU A 96 30.76 -25.62 42.35
CA LEU A 96 31.39 -25.23 43.61
C LEU A 96 30.89 -26.06 44.80
N LEU A 97 29.59 -26.34 44.88
CA LEU A 97 29.01 -27.21 45.90
C LEU A 97 29.58 -28.63 45.83
N ALA A 98 29.70 -29.19 44.62
CA ALA A 98 30.29 -30.50 44.40
C ALA A 98 31.78 -30.54 44.80
N ILE A 99 32.55 -29.50 44.47
CA ILE A 99 33.96 -29.37 44.89
C ILE A 99 34.07 -29.30 46.42
N ASN A 100 33.23 -28.51 47.08
CA ASN A 100 33.22 -28.43 48.54
C ASN A 100 32.87 -29.79 49.17
N ALA A 101 31.92 -30.52 48.59
CA ALA A 101 31.58 -31.87 49.03
C ALA A 101 32.72 -32.88 48.80
N LEU A 102 33.47 -32.76 47.70
CA LEU A 102 34.68 -33.57 47.44
C LEU A 102 35.78 -33.30 48.46
N ILE A 103 36.00 -32.03 48.82
CA ILE A 103 36.98 -31.64 49.85
C ILE A 103 36.60 -32.26 51.20
N GLU A 104 35.34 -32.16 51.60
CA GLU A 104 34.88 -32.70 52.89
C GLU A 104 34.89 -34.24 52.90
N ALA A 105 34.55 -34.87 51.77
CA ALA A 105 34.66 -36.32 51.59
C ALA A 105 36.12 -36.80 51.72
N ALA A 106 37.08 -36.07 51.14
CA ALA A 106 38.51 -36.37 51.30
C ALA A 106 38.96 -36.20 52.76
N ARG A 107 38.44 -35.17 53.46
CA ARG A 107 38.75 -34.89 54.86
C ARG A 107 38.24 -35.96 55.83
N ALA A 108 37.09 -36.57 55.51
CA ALA A 108 36.50 -37.67 56.27
C ALA A 108 37.18 -39.04 56.03
N GLY A 109 38.17 -39.12 55.13
CA GLY A 109 38.94 -40.34 54.86
C GLY A 109 38.09 -41.51 54.39
N GLU A 110 38.24 -42.68 55.00
CA GLU A 110 37.49 -43.89 54.63
C GLU A 110 35.96 -43.72 54.75
N ALA A 111 35.49 -42.95 55.73
CA ALA A 111 34.06 -42.69 55.93
C ALA A 111 33.45 -41.79 54.83
N GLY A 112 34.27 -41.02 54.13
CA GLY A 112 33.84 -40.09 53.07
C GLY A 112 33.76 -40.69 51.67
N LYS A 113 34.22 -41.94 51.45
CA LYS A 113 34.28 -42.56 50.12
C LYS A 113 32.94 -42.56 49.37
N GLY A 114 31.83 -42.85 50.06
CA GLY A 114 30.49 -42.82 49.47
C GLY A 114 30.06 -41.41 49.04
N PHE A 115 30.38 -40.40 49.85
CA PHE A 115 30.10 -39.00 49.53
C PHE A 115 30.94 -38.49 48.35
N ALA A 116 32.20 -38.94 48.22
CA ALA A 116 33.05 -38.57 47.08
C ALA A 116 32.47 -39.06 45.74
N VAL A 117 31.85 -40.25 45.71
CA VAL A 117 31.19 -40.77 44.50
C VAL A 117 30.00 -39.90 44.10
N VAL A 118 29.16 -39.53 45.08
CA VAL A 118 28.00 -38.65 44.83
C VAL A 118 28.46 -37.27 44.35
N ALA A 119 29.47 -36.68 44.99
CA ALA A 119 29.97 -35.37 44.61
C ALA A 119 30.56 -35.34 43.18
N ASN A 120 31.31 -36.38 42.79
CA ASN A 120 31.79 -36.55 41.41
C ASN A 120 30.62 -36.67 40.41
N GLU A 121 29.56 -37.40 40.76
CA GLU A 121 28.39 -37.54 39.90
C GLU A 121 27.63 -36.20 39.75
N VAL A 122 27.49 -35.43 40.83
CA VAL A 122 26.93 -34.08 40.78
C VAL A 122 27.76 -33.16 39.89
N GLN A 123 29.10 -33.21 39.98
CA GLN A 123 29.98 -32.42 39.13
C GLN A 123 29.83 -32.81 37.65
N ARG A 124 29.76 -34.12 37.35
CA ARG A 124 29.55 -34.64 36.00
C ARG A 124 28.20 -34.21 35.43
N LEU A 125 27.12 -34.30 36.23
CA LEU A 125 25.78 -33.84 35.84
C LEU A 125 25.75 -32.33 35.60
N ALA A 126 26.40 -31.53 36.46
CA ALA A 126 26.50 -30.09 36.26
C ALA A 126 27.28 -29.73 34.98
N GLN A 127 28.34 -30.49 34.67
CA GLN A 127 29.07 -30.31 33.41
C GLN A 127 28.20 -30.64 32.19
N GLY A 128 27.54 -31.80 32.17
CA GLY A 128 26.65 -32.17 31.07
C GLY A 128 25.47 -31.22 30.91
N ALA A 129 24.92 -30.67 32.01
CA ALA A 129 23.89 -29.65 31.98
C ALA A 129 24.37 -28.33 31.36
N GLY A 130 25.60 -27.90 31.69
CA GLY A 130 26.23 -26.73 31.09
C GLY A 130 26.43 -26.88 29.58
N GLU A 131 27.04 -27.99 29.15
CA GLU A 131 27.27 -28.29 27.72
C GLU A 131 25.96 -28.39 26.93
N THR A 132 24.92 -28.99 27.53
CA THR A 132 23.59 -29.09 26.91
C THR A 132 22.95 -27.71 26.76
N ALA A 133 23.07 -26.84 27.77
CA ALA A 133 22.54 -25.49 27.73
C ALA A 133 23.28 -24.60 26.71
N GLU A 134 24.61 -24.71 26.63
CA GLU A 134 25.41 -24.00 25.61
C GLU A 134 25.00 -24.41 24.19
N ARG A 135 24.90 -25.73 23.91
CA ARG A 135 24.39 -26.21 22.62
C ARG A 135 22.97 -25.74 22.33
N PHE A 136 22.09 -25.70 23.33
CA PHE A 136 20.73 -25.21 23.17
C PHE A 136 20.74 -23.72 22.79
N GLN A 137 21.49 -22.90 23.52
CA GLN A 137 21.65 -21.48 23.25
C GLN A 137 22.15 -21.25 21.82
N GLU A 138 23.22 -21.91 21.39
CA GLU A 138 23.77 -21.75 20.03
C GLU A 138 22.75 -22.09 18.95
N ASN A 139 22.05 -23.21 19.09
CA ASN A 139 21.05 -23.67 18.13
C ASN A 139 19.85 -22.73 18.05
N VAL A 140 19.34 -22.27 19.19
CA VAL A 140 18.16 -21.42 19.24
C VAL A 140 18.51 -19.99 18.81
N LEU A 141 19.63 -19.42 19.26
CA LEU A 141 20.09 -18.10 18.78
C LEU A 141 20.37 -18.11 17.28
N GLY A 142 20.93 -19.19 16.73
CA GLY A 142 21.10 -19.36 15.30
C GLY A 142 19.77 -19.28 14.54
N ARG A 143 18.74 -19.99 15.02
CA ARG A 143 17.40 -19.97 14.44
C ARG A 143 16.69 -18.62 14.61
N ILE A 144 16.86 -17.95 15.75
CA ILE A 144 16.34 -16.60 16.00
C ILE A 144 16.94 -15.60 15.02
N ARG A 145 18.26 -15.63 14.82
CA ARG A 145 18.93 -14.77 13.83
C ARG A 145 18.40 -15.02 12.43
N GLN A 146 18.27 -16.28 12.02
CA GLN A 146 17.69 -16.63 10.72
C GLN A 146 16.24 -16.12 10.57
N SER A 147 15.41 -16.31 11.61
CA SER A 147 14.03 -15.82 11.63
C SER A 147 13.95 -14.29 11.56
N ARG A 148 14.90 -13.58 12.18
CA ARG A 148 15.00 -12.12 12.10
C ARG A 148 15.29 -11.67 10.67
N THR A 149 16.31 -12.25 10.02
CA THR A 149 16.63 -11.92 8.62
C THR A 149 15.44 -12.20 7.70
N MET A 150 14.76 -13.33 7.87
CA MET A 150 13.55 -13.63 7.10
C MET A 150 12.43 -12.62 7.34
N ALA A 151 12.25 -12.16 8.59
CA ALA A 151 11.26 -11.14 8.91
C ALA A 151 11.61 -9.79 8.27
N ASP A 152 12.89 -9.38 8.29
CA ASP A 152 13.36 -8.16 7.63
C ASP A 152 13.12 -8.23 6.10
N ASP A 153 13.48 -9.35 5.46
CA ASP A 153 13.23 -9.55 4.02
C ASP A 153 11.72 -9.49 3.69
N LEU A 154 10.87 -10.05 4.56
CA LEU A 154 9.41 -9.99 4.39
C LEU A 154 8.86 -8.58 4.58
N VAL A 155 9.39 -7.78 5.52
CA VAL A 155 9.00 -6.36 5.67
C VAL A 155 9.29 -5.63 4.37
N ASP A 156 10.52 -5.75 3.87
CA ASP A 156 10.96 -5.03 2.68
C ASP A 156 10.19 -5.47 1.42
N GLN A 157 9.96 -6.78 1.25
CA GLN A 157 9.20 -7.28 0.11
C GLN A 157 7.71 -6.95 0.18
N MET A 158 7.06 -7.07 1.35
CA MET A 158 5.60 -6.94 1.42
C MET A 158 5.14 -5.49 1.49
N GLU A 159 5.84 -4.63 2.24
CA GLU A 159 5.40 -3.24 2.43
C GLU A 159 5.74 -2.39 1.21
N GLY A 160 7.00 -2.48 0.74
CA GLY A 160 7.46 -1.76 -0.45
C GLY A 160 6.69 -2.18 -1.70
N ALA A 161 6.61 -3.47 -2.01
CA ALA A 161 5.96 -3.94 -3.23
C ALA A 161 4.46 -3.58 -3.27
N ARG A 162 3.73 -3.72 -2.16
CA ARG A 162 2.31 -3.36 -2.09
C ARG A 162 2.09 -1.88 -2.38
N LEU A 163 2.93 -1.01 -1.83
CA LEU A 163 2.82 0.44 -2.05
C LEU A 163 3.24 0.83 -3.47
N ILE A 164 4.24 0.16 -4.04
CA ILE A 164 4.63 0.30 -5.44
C ILE A 164 3.47 -0.08 -6.37
N ASP A 165 2.81 -1.20 -6.11
CA ASP A 165 1.69 -1.67 -6.94
C ASP A 165 0.48 -0.73 -6.82
N LEU A 166 0.23 -0.16 -5.63
CA LEU A 166 -0.77 0.89 -5.45
C LEU A 166 -0.41 2.15 -6.26
N ALA A 167 0.84 2.64 -6.16
CA ALA A 167 1.33 3.78 -6.94
C ALA A 167 1.16 3.55 -8.44
N GLN A 168 1.54 2.35 -8.92
CA GLN A 168 1.42 1.96 -10.32
C GLN A 168 -0.05 1.92 -10.75
N THR A 169 -0.93 1.31 -9.96
CA THR A 169 -2.35 1.19 -10.30
C THR A 169 -3.01 2.57 -10.44
N LEU A 170 -2.77 3.48 -9.49
CA LEU A 170 -3.37 4.81 -9.51
C LEU A 170 -2.87 5.66 -10.68
N VAL A 171 -1.56 5.64 -10.95
CA VAL A 171 -1.01 6.38 -12.09
C VAL A 171 -1.44 5.77 -13.44
N GLN A 172 -1.74 4.46 -13.49
CA GLN A 172 -2.24 3.82 -14.72
C GLN A 172 -3.71 4.12 -14.99
N PHE A 173 -4.55 4.25 -13.95
CA PHE A 173 -5.92 4.69 -14.15
C PHE A 173 -5.99 6.04 -14.84
N ILE A 174 -5.11 6.97 -14.48
CA ILE A 174 -5.11 8.28 -15.12
C ILE A 174 -4.62 8.19 -16.57
N VAL A 175 -3.55 7.46 -16.88
CA VAL A 175 -3.05 7.32 -18.27
C VAL A 175 -4.14 6.82 -19.22
N ARG A 176 -4.86 5.76 -18.81
CA ARG A 176 -5.95 5.20 -19.62
C ARG A 176 -7.07 6.20 -19.84
N ASN A 177 -7.41 7.00 -18.82
CA ASN A 177 -8.41 8.04 -18.94
C ASN A 177 -7.97 9.17 -19.87
N LEU A 178 -6.69 9.55 -19.81
CA LEU A 178 -6.10 10.61 -20.65
C LEU A 178 -6.01 10.21 -22.12
N PHE A 179 -5.73 8.94 -22.42
CA PHE A 179 -5.61 8.42 -23.78
C PHE A 179 -6.82 8.78 -24.66
N GLU A 180 -8.04 8.50 -24.18
CA GLU A 180 -9.27 8.76 -24.93
C GLU A 180 -9.45 10.24 -25.28
N ARG A 181 -8.96 11.15 -24.42
CA ARG A 181 -9.10 12.60 -24.62
C ARG A 181 -8.25 13.09 -25.79
N THR A 182 -7.16 12.37 -26.11
CA THR A 182 -6.31 12.68 -27.28
C THR A 182 -7.05 12.44 -28.59
N ALA A 183 -7.89 11.40 -28.66
CA ALA A 183 -8.70 11.10 -29.84
C ALA A 183 -9.90 12.05 -29.93
N ASP A 184 -10.56 12.31 -28.80
CA ASP A 184 -11.72 13.21 -28.71
C ASP A 184 -11.44 14.59 -29.33
N VAL A 185 -10.35 15.25 -28.93
CA VAL A 185 -10.04 16.61 -29.38
C VAL A 185 -9.81 16.70 -30.90
N ARG A 186 -9.15 15.69 -31.47
CA ARG A 186 -8.87 15.59 -32.92
C ARG A 186 -10.14 15.35 -33.70
N TRP A 187 -10.96 14.40 -33.24
CA TRP A 187 -12.22 14.08 -33.87
C TRP A 187 -13.16 15.29 -33.89
N TRP A 188 -13.31 16.00 -32.76
CA TRP A 188 -14.20 17.15 -32.70
C TRP A 188 -13.73 18.32 -33.56
N ALA A 189 -12.42 18.50 -33.75
CA ALA A 189 -11.90 19.54 -34.64
C ALA A 189 -12.29 19.35 -36.12
N THR A 190 -12.77 18.16 -36.50
CA THR A 190 -13.27 17.87 -37.86
C THR A 190 -14.75 18.19 -38.07
N ASP A 191 -15.51 18.51 -37.01
CA ASP A 191 -16.95 18.80 -37.11
C ASP A 191 -17.18 20.05 -37.99
N SER A 192 -18.10 19.94 -38.96
CA SER A 192 -18.35 21.00 -39.94
C SER A 192 -18.80 22.30 -39.32
N ALA A 193 -19.53 22.25 -38.21
CA ALA A 193 -19.94 23.46 -37.52
C ALA A 193 -18.76 24.28 -37.00
N LEU A 194 -17.61 23.65 -36.69
CA LEU A 194 -16.42 24.34 -36.20
C LEU A 194 -15.68 24.98 -37.37
N TRP A 195 -15.22 24.20 -38.35
CA TRP A 195 -14.39 24.76 -39.42
C TRP A 195 -15.16 25.75 -40.32
N GLU A 196 -16.46 25.53 -40.59
CA GLU A 196 -17.29 26.49 -41.35
C GLU A 196 -17.47 27.83 -40.63
N ALA A 197 -17.47 27.83 -39.29
CA ALA A 197 -17.61 29.02 -38.48
C ALA A 197 -16.32 29.86 -38.43
N VAL A 198 -15.15 29.24 -38.62
CA VAL A 198 -13.88 29.97 -38.79
C VAL A 198 -13.68 30.42 -40.23
N GLU A 199 -14.00 29.56 -41.20
CA GLU A 199 -13.78 29.80 -42.63
C GLU A 199 -14.63 30.96 -43.15
N GLN A 200 -15.90 31.05 -42.74
CA GLN A 200 -16.79 32.14 -43.15
C GLN A 200 -17.51 32.68 -41.90
N PRO A 201 -16.85 33.60 -41.17
CA PRO A 201 -17.34 34.07 -39.88
C PRO A 201 -18.69 34.77 -39.97
N SER A 202 -19.66 34.29 -39.19
CA SER A 202 -20.94 34.98 -38.97
C SER A 202 -21.46 34.70 -37.54
N PRO A 203 -22.29 35.60 -36.98
CA PRO A 203 -22.90 35.37 -35.66
C PRO A 203 -23.71 34.07 -35.61
N GLU A 204 -24.40 33.73 -36.71
CA GLU A 204 -25.23 32.52 -36.83
C GLU A 204 -24.37 31.25 -36.79
N ARG A 205 -23.23 31.23 -37.50
CA ARG A 205 -22.31 30.08 -37.49
C ARG A 205 -21.58 29.93 -36.18
N ALA A 206 -21.15 31.03 -35.56
CA ALA A 206 -20.57 30.99 -34.22
C ALA A 206 -21.57 30.42 -33.19
N GLN A 207 -22.85 30.80 -33.29
CA GLN A 207 -23.91 30.25 -32.44
C GLN A 207 -24.16 28.76 -32.74
N HIS A 208 -24.14 28.35 -34.01
CA HIS A 208 -24.26 26.94 -34.39
C HIS A 208 -23.10 26.10 -33.84
N ALA A 209 -21.86 26.56 -34.00
CA ALA A 209 -20.67 25.94 -33.42
C ALA A 209 -20.78 25.82 -31.89
N ALA A 210 -21.19 26.89 -31.20
CA ALA A 210 -21.40 26.87 -29.75
C ALA A 210 -22.47 25.84 -29.34
N ALA A 211 -23.58 25.73 -30.09
CA ALA A 211 -24.62 24.75 -29.83
C ALA A 211 -24.11 23.30 -30.02
N ARG A 212 -23.30 23.05 -31.06
CA ARG A 212 -22.65 21.75 -31.31
C ARG A 212 -21.66 21.38 -30.22
N LEU A 213 -20.78 22.29 -29.83
CA LEU A 213 -19.87 22.14 -28.71
C LEU A 213 -20.64 21.87 -27.40
N GLY A 214 -21.75 22.56 -27.17
CA GLY A 214 -22.63 22.34 -26.02
C GLY A 214 -23.29 20.95 -26.00
N VAL A 215 -23.60 20.36 -27.15
CA VAL A 215 -24.09 18.97 -27.24
C VAL A 215 -22.99 18.00 -26.82
N ILE A 216 -21.77 18.20 -27.29
CA ILE A 216 -20.60 17.39 -26.93
C ILE A 216 -20.37 17.47 -25.42
N ASN A 217 -20.25 18.68 -24.87
CA ASN A 217 -19.99 18.89 -23.45
C ASN A 217 -21.06 18.26 -22.53
N ARG A 218 -22.32 18.23 -22.97
CA ARG A 218 -23.39 17.57 -22.21
C ARG A 218 -23.21 16.05 -22.11
N PHE A 219 -22.67 15.40 -23.13
CA PHE A 219 -22.43 13.95 -23.11
C PHE A 219 -21.12 13.58 -22.43
N TYR A 220 -20.13 14.47 -22.45
CA TYR A 220 -18.83 14.26 -21.83
C TYR A 220 -18.66 15.19 -20.62
N THR A 221 -19.23 14.78 -19.49
CA THR A 221 -19.29 15.57 -18.25
C THR A 221 -17.94 15.79 -17.56
N VAL A 222 -16.87 15.16 -18.06
CA VAL A 222 -15.50 15.31 -17.58
C VAL A 222 -14.84 16.62 -18.03
N TYR A 223 -15.44 17.33 -19.00
CA TYR A 223 -14.93 18.60 -19.50
C TYR A 223 -15.70 19.78 -18.92
N LEU A 224 -14.98 20.80 -18.47
CA LEU A 224 -15.57 22.06 -18.01
C LEU A 224 -16.09 22.89 -19.19
N ASP A 225 -15.35 22.89 -20.29
CA ASP A 225 -15.67 23.64 -21.49
C ASP A 225 -14.89 23.13 -22.71
N LEU A 226 -15.39 23.45 -23.91
CA LEU A 226 -14.65 23.32 -25.16
C LEU A 226 -14.68 24.70 -25.82
N VAL A 227 -13.51 25.25 -26.10
CA VAL A 227 -13.36 26.63 -26.57
C VAL A 227 -12.69 26.62 -27.94
N MET A 228 -13.37 27.22 -28.90
CA MET A 228 -12.89 27.37 -30.27
C MET A 228 -12.40 28.81 -30.49
N THR A 229 -11.24 28.95 -31.12
CA THR A 229 -10.63 30.24 -31.49
C THR A 229 -10.31 30.33 -32.97
N ASP A 230 -10.17 31.56 -33.47
CA ASP A 230 -9.54 31.82 -34.77
C ASP A 230 -8.00 31.63 -34.72
N ALA A 231 -7.33 31.74 -35.87
CA ALA A 231 -5.87 31.66 -35.96
C ALA A 231 -5.12 32.77 -35.19
N ALA A 232 -5.80 33.84 -34.78
CA ALA A 232 -5.24 34.93 -33.99
C ALA A 232 -5.40 34.70 -32.48
N GLY A 233 -6.22 33.74 -32.04
CA GLY A 233 -6.46 33.43 -30.63
C GLY A 233 -7.72 34.05 -30.06
N LYS A 234 -8.55 34.69 -30.88
CA LYS A 234 -9.85 35.24 -30.44
C LYS A 234 -10.88 34.13 -30.35
N VAL A 235 -11.61 34.09 -29.23
CA VAL A 235 -12.70 33.12 -29.02
C VAL A 235 -13.85 33.37 -30.01
N ILE A 236 -14.22 32.33 -30.76
CA ILE A 236 -15.38 32.33 -31.66
C ILE A 236 -16.60 31.70 -30.97
N ALA A 237 -16.39 30.54 -30.34
CA ALA A 237 -17.46 29.77 -29.71
C ALA A 237 -16.93 29.01 -28.49
N ALA A 238 -17.81 28.75 -27.52
CA ALA A 238 -17.51 27.91 -26.37
C ALA A 238 -18.72 27.03 -26.04
N ALA A 239 -18.49 25.85 -25.46
CA ALA A 239 -19.54 24.89 -25.17
C ALA A 239 -20.44 25.31 -24.00
N ASN A 240 -19.84 25.86 -22.94
CA ASN A 240 -20.52 26.05 -21.66
C ASN A 240 -21.02 27.49 -21.48
N PRO A 241 -22.35 27.71 -21.46
CA PRO A 241 -22.92 29.06 -21.34
C PRO A 241 -22.53 29.79 -20.05
N ARG A 242 -22.15 29.06 -18.99
CA ARG A 242 -21.73 29.67 -17.71
C ARG A 242 -20.45 30.49 -17.86
N HIS A 243 -19.52 30.03 -18.69
CA HIS A 243 -18.22 30.68 -18.89
C HIS A 243 -18.20 31.59 -20.13
N HIS A 244 -19.29 31.65 -20.90
CA HIS A 244 -19.37 32.54 -22.07
C HIS A 244 -19.03 33.99 -21.72
N ARG A 245 -19.47 34.48 -20.56
CA ARG A 245 -19.19 35.88 -20.15
C ARG A 245 -17.71 36.11 -19.82
N SER A 246 -17.00 35.13 -19.26
CA SER A 246 -15.57 35.25 -18.92
C SER A 246 -14.66 35.02 -20.12
N LEU A 247 -15.17 34.35 -21.17
CA LEU A 247 -14.46 34.04 -22.41
C LEU A 247 -14.77 35.02 -23.56
N LYS A 248 -15.92 35.72 -23.52
CA LYS A 248 -16.32 36.66 -24.55
C LYS A 248 -15.27 37.76 -24.72
N ASP A 249 -14.83 37.98 -25.96
CA ASP A 249 -13.81 38.96 -26.36
C ASP A 249 -12.43 38.75 -25.70
N ARG A 250 -12.19 37.58 -25.11
CA ARG A 250 -10.89 37.25 -24.53
C ARG A 250 -9.92 36.80 -25.63
N ASP A 251 -8.70 37.31 -25.53
CA ASP A 251 -7.58 36.87 -26.36
C ASP A 251 -6.84 35.73 -25.64
N LEU A 252 -6.79 34.56 -26.29
CA LEU A 252 -6.08 33.37 -25.81
C LEU A 252 -4.75 33.15 -26.55
N SER A 253 -4.30 34.11 -27.36
CA SER A 253 -3.06 34.03 -28.14
C SER A 253 -1.80 33.77 -27.30
N ASN A 254 -1.81 34.20 -26.05
CA ASN A 254 -0.70 34.03 -25.11
C ASN A 254 -0.72 32.68 -24.38
N GLU A 255 -1.83 31.94 -24.42
CA GLU A 255 -1.94 30.63 -23.79
C GLU A 255 -0.94 29.63 -24.43
N ALA A 256 -0.28 28.84 -23.58
CA ALA A 256 0.70 27.86 -24.04
C ALA A 256 0.08 26.82 -24.97
N TRP A 257 -1.09 26.27 -24.58
CA TRP A 257 -1.83 25.32 -25.39
C TRP A 257 -2.20 25.88 -26.78
N PHE A 258 -2.58 27.16 -26.88
CA PHE A 258 -2.97 27.78 -28.13
C PHE A 258 -1.79 27.88 -29.10
N ARG A 259 -0.65 28.40 -28.62
CA ARG A 259 0.56 28.53 -29.43
C ARG A 259 1.08 27.16 -29.90
N ALA A 260 0.98 26.15 -29.03
CA ALA A 260 1.34 24.78 -29.35
C ALA A 260 0.39 24.17 -30.39
N ALA A 261 -0.93 24.29 -30.21
CA ALA A 261 -1.93 23.80 -31.15
C ALA A 261 -1.84 24.45 -32.53
N ARG A 262 -1.51 25.75 -32.58
CA ARG A 262 -1.26 26.46 -33.84
C ARG A 262 -0.01 25.93 -34.59
N SER A 263 0.91 25.30 -33.88
CA SER A 263 2.14 24.74 -34.44
C SER A 263 1.97 23.29 -34.94
N CYS A 264 0.80 22.66 -34.70
CA CYS A 264 0.46 21.36 -35.26
C CYS A 264 0.53 21.40 -36.79
N GLN A 265 1.14 20.39 -37.40
CA GLN A 265 1.40 20.32 -38.84
C GLN A 265 0.24 19.68 -39.60
N ASN A 266 -0.39 18.67 -39.01
CA ASN A 266 -1.55 17.96 -39.57
C ASN A 266 -2.73 17.92 -38.56
N GLY A 267 -3.86 17.32 -38.94
CA GLY A 267 -5.06 17.18 -38.10
C GLY A 267 -5.02 15.99 -37.13
N ASP A 268 -4.06 15.09 -37.31
CA ASP A 268 -3.82 13.96 -36.42
C ASP A 268 -2.90 14.36 -35.24
N ASP A 269 -2.23 15.51 -35.34
CA ASP A 269 -1.45 16.13 -34.28
C ASP A 269 -2.38 16.69 -33.18
N TYR A 270 -1.91 16.61 -31.95
CA TYR A 270 -2.55 17.24 -30.81
C TYR A 270 -1.49 17.62 -29.79
N ILE A 271 -1.87 18.47 -28.85
CA ILE A 271 -1.04 18.83 -27.71
C ILE A 271 -1.82 18.63 -26.42
N VAL A 272 -1.07 18.43 -25.33
CA VAL A 272 -1.60 18.42 -23.97
C VAL A 272 -0.80 19.46 -23.19
N ASP A 273 -1.49 20.42 -22.59
CA ASP A 273 -0.88 21.45 -21.75
C ASP A 273 -0.47 20.86 -20.37
N THR A 274 0.22 21.64 -19.56
CA THR A 274 0.41 21.33 -18.14
C THR A 274 -0.88 21.52 -17.34
N VAL A 275 -1.07 20.77 -16.25
CA VAL A 275 -2.20 21.07 -15.34
C VAL A 275 -1.98 22.43 -14.69
N LYS A 276 -3.00 23.27 -14.75
CA LYS A 276 -2.91 24.66 -14.27
C LYS A 276 -4.24 25.19 -13.79
N ARG A 277 -4.18 26.24 -12.99
CA ARG A 277 -5.35 26.97 -12.53
C ARG A 277 -5.95 27.81 -13.67
N SER A 278 -7.22 27.58 -14.00
CA SER A 278 -7.93 28.35 -15.02
C SER A 278 -8.74 29.50 -14.42
N LEU A 279 -8.35 30.74 -14.73
CA LEU A 279 -9.05 31.96 -14.28
C LEU A 279 -10.44 32.16 -14.93
N VAL A 280 -10.71 31.49 -16.06
CA VAL A 280 -11.98 31.58 -16.80
C VAL A 280 -12.99 30.51 -16.40
N HIS A 281 -12.55 29.49 -15.66
CA HIS A 281 -13.34 28.32 -15.26
C HIS A 281 -13.35 28.19 -13.73
N ASP A 282 -13.80 29.25 -13.05
CA ASP A 282 -13.98 29.29 -11.59
C ASP A 282 -12.72 28.96 -10.75
N ASN A 283 -11.52 29.27 -11.26
CA ASN A 283 -10.26 28.90 -10.61
C ASN A 283 -10.18 27.38 -10.32
N ARG A 284 -10.72 26.56 -11.22
CA ARG A 284 -10.47 25.11 -11.20
C ARG A 284 -9.14 24.78 -11.85
N ASP A 285 -8.55 23.70 -11.38
CA ASP A 285 -7.37 23.11 -12.02
C ASP A 285 -7.83 22.34 -13.25
N VAL A 286 -7.22 22.64 -14.39
CA VAL A 286 -7.58 22.09 -15.70
C VAL A 286 -6.38 21.48 -16.37
N LEU A 287 -6.64 20.49 -17.22
CA LEU A 287 -5.70 19.98 -18.21
C LEU A 287 -6.27 20.29 -19.60
N VAL A 288 -5.53 20.99 -20.44
CA VAL A 288 -6.05 21.42 -21.75
C VAL A 288 -5.50 20.51 -22.84
N TYR A 289 -6.41 19.84 -23.54
CA TYR A 289 -6.10 19.18 -24.82
C TYR A 289 -6.39 20.16 -25.93
N ALA A 290 -5.51 20.25 -26.92
CA ALA A 290 -5.78 21.14 -28.04
C ALA A 290 -5.25 20.62 -29.37
N THR A 291 -5.88 21.09 -30.44
CA THR A 291 -5.45 20.84 -31.82
C THR A 291 -5.90 21.96 -32.75
N GLY A 292 -5.43 21.93 -33.99
CA GLY A 292 -5.82 22.85 -35.05
C GLY A 292 -7.16 22.46 -35.69
N ILE A 293 -8.02 23.45 -35.91
CA ILE A 293 -9.20 23.31 -36.76
C ILE A 293 -8.76 23.63 -38.19
N ARG A 294 -9.02 22.72 -39.12
CA ARG A 294 -8.50 22.77 -40.50
C ARG A 294 -9.60 22.86 -41.54
N GLU A 295 -9.25 23.44 -42.68
CA GLU A 295 -10.13 23.61 -43.83
C GLU A 295 -10.79 22.28 -44.25
N GLY A 296 -12.12 22.30 -44.33
CA GLY A 296 -12.93 21.14 -44.70
C GLY A 296 -12.86 19.97 -43.71
N GLY A 297 -12.32 20.18 -42.50
CA GLY A 297 -12.09 19.12 -41.52
C GLY A 297 -11.02 18.10 -41.95
N ARG A 298 -10.20 18.43 -42.95
CA ARG A 298 -9.19 17.52 -43.51
C ARG A 298 -7.91 17.53 -42.68
N SER A 299 -7.27 16.37 -42.52
CA SER A 299 -6.00 16.26 -41.78
C SER A 299 -4.86 17.06 -42.44
N ASP A 300 -4.89 17.23 -43.77
CA ASP A 300 -3.92 18.02 -44.55
C ASP A 300 -4.40 19.44 -44.88
N GLY A 301 -5.57 19.85 -44.37
CA GLY A 301 -6.15 21.16 -44.63
C GLY A 301 -5.35 22.31 -44.02
N ALA A 302 -5.50 23.50 -44.60
CA ALA A 302 -4.93 24.72 -44.03
C ALA A 302 -5.49 24.98 -42.63
N LEU A 303 -4.63 25.42 -41.71
CA LEU A 303 -5.04 25.77 -40.36
C LEU A 303 -5.93 27.02 -40.39
N LEU A 304 -7.15 26.91 -39.87
CA LEU A 304 -8.11 28.01 -39.78
C LEU A 304 -8.16 28.60 -38.37
N GLY A 305 -8.13 27.74 -37.35
CA GLY A 305 -8.29 28.11 -35.95
C GLY A 305 -7.81 27.00 -35.02
N THR A 306 -8.17 27.06 -33.74
CA THR A 306 -7.82 26.00 -32.78
C THR A 306 -9.00 25.62 -31.91
N LEU A 307 -8.98 24.38 -31.42
CA LEU A 307 -9.91 23.86 -30.43
C LEU A 307 -9.13 23.55 -29.16
N GLY A 308 -9.53 24.15 -28.03
CA GLY A 308 -9.04 23.83 -26.70
C GLY A 308 -10.14 23.17 -25.87
N VAL A 309 -9.85 21.98 -25.34
CA VAL A 309 -10.77 21.16 -24.54
C VAL A 309 -10.29 21.18 -23.09
N PHE A 310 -11.08 21.78 -22.21
CA PHE A 310 -10.74 21.99 -20.80
C PHE A 310 -11.23 20.84 -19.95
N PHE A 311 -10.35 19.88 -19.66
CA PHE A 311 -10.62 18.74 -18.80
C PHE A 311 -10.63 19.17 -17.32
N ASP A 312 -11.63 18.74 -16.54
CA ASP A 312 -11.75 19.03 -15.10
C ASP A 312 -10.73 18.20 -14.30
N TRP A 313 -9.47 18.61 -14.38
CA TRP A 313 -8.37 17.94 -13.70
C TRP A 313 -8.58 17.93 -12.18
N LYS A 314 -9.13 19.00 -11.59
CA LYS A 314 -9.40 19.05 -10.15
C LYS A 314 -10.28 17.87 -9.70
N ALA A 315 -11.41 17.66 -10.37
CA ALA A 315 -12.32 16.58 -10.00
C ALA A 315 -11.72 15.19 -10.22
N GLN A 316 -11.00 15.01 -11.33
CA GLN A 316 -10.43 13.72 -11.72
C GLN A 316 -9.21 13.34 -10.88
N GLY A 317 -8.27 14.27 -10.70
CA GLY A 317 -7.12 14.09 -9.82
C GLY A 317 -7.53 13.79 -8.38
N GLN A 318 -8.55 14.48 -7.86
CA GLN A 318 -9.09 14.21 -6.53
C GLN A 318 -9.73 12.82 -6.44
N ALA A 319 -10.49 12.40 -7.45
CA ALA A 319 -11.08 11.06 -7.49
C ALA A 319 -10.01 9.96 -7.45
N ILE A 320 -8.89 10.11 -8.17
CA ILE A 320 -7.78 9.14 -8.14
C ILE A 320 -7.16 9.03 -6.75
N VAL A 321 -6.79 10.16 -6.14
CA VAL A 321 -6.02 10.16 -4.89
C VAL A 321 -6.87 9.86 -3.64
N GLU A 322 -8.19 10.06 -3.71
CA GLU A 322 -9.10 9.81 -2.58
C GLU A 322 -9.97 8.57 -2.76
N LYS A 323 -10.64 8.43 -3.92
CA LYS A 323 -11.65 7.39 -4.14
C LYS A 323 -11.05 6.10 -4.70
N GLU A 324 -10.25 6.20 -5.77
CA GLU A 324 -9.66 5.02 -6.41
C GLU A 324 -8.54 4.40 -5.54
N ALA A 325 -7.90 5.20 -4.70
CA ALA A 325 -6.97 4.69 -3.68
C ALA A 325 -7.64 3.68 -2.74
N ASN A 326 -8.95 3.83 -2.47
CA ASN A 326 -9.79 2.90 -1.72
C ASN A 326 -9.14 2.35 -0.43
N LEU A 327 -8.49 3.26 0.32
CA LEU A 327 -7.78 2.91 1.54
C LEU A 327 -8.76 2.85 2.72
N ALA A 328 -8.61 1.84 3.58
CA ALA A 328 -9.34 1.80 4.84
C ALA A 328 -9.01 3.05 5.69
N PRO A 329 -9.96 3.62 6.45
CA PRO A 329 -9.75 4.91 7.14
C PRO A 329 -8.47 4.99 7.98
N GLN A 330 -8.16 3.95 8.75
CA GLN A 330 -6.96 3.87 9.59
C GLN A 330 -5.64 3.89 8.78
N VAL A 331 -5.68 3.39 7.55
CA VAL A 331 -4.54 3.39 6.62
C VAL A 331 -4.44 4.73 5.92
N ALA A 332 -5.57 5.31 5.51
CA ALA A 332 -5.65 6.61 4.85
C ALA A 332 -5.08 7.74 5.75
N GLU A 333 -5.31 7.69 7.06
CA GLU A 333 -4.75 8.67 8.00
C GLU A 333 -3.22 8.73 7.99
N LYS A 334 -2.57 7.58 7.74
CA LYS A 334 -1.11 7.43 7.71
C LYS A 334 -0.53 7.41 6.29
N THR A 335 -1.35 7.59 5.27
CA THR A 335 -0.94 7.45 3.87
C THR A 335 -1.25 8.72 3.08
N GLU A 336 -0.21 9.33 2.51
CA GLU A 336 -0.35 10.39 1.50
C GLU A 336 -0.27 9.76 0.10
N VAL A 337 -1.16 10.19 -0.79
CA VAL A 337 -1.23 9.73 -2.18
C VAL A 337 -1.05 10.96 -3.06
N LEU A 338 -0.04 10.93 -3.93
CA LEU A 338 0.33 12.04 -4.80
C LEU A 338 0.36 11.58 -6.27
N LEU A 339 -0.03 12.48 -7.16
CA LEU A 339 0.31 12.41 -8.58
C LEU A 339 1.28 13.54 -8.90
N LEU A 340 2.38 13.20 -9.57
CA LEU A 340 3.42 14.13 -9.99
C LEU A 340 3.45 14.25 -11.50
N ASP A 341 3.71 15.44 -12.01
CA ASP A 341 4.04 15.63 -13.43
C ASP A 341 5.50 15.21 -13.74
N GLY A 342 5.90 15.36 -15.01
CA GLY A 342 7.27 15.02 -15.45
C GLY A 342 8.39 15.86 -14.82
N ASN A 343 8.06 16.97 -14.16
CA ASN A 343 8.99 17.84 -13.43
C ASN A 343 8.89 17.65 -11.91
N ASN A 344 8.26 16.56 -11.44
CA ASN A 344 7.98 16.28 -10.04
C ASN A 344 7.13 17.34 -9.32
N MET A 345 6.33 18.12 -10.06
CA MET A 345 5.33 19.00 -9.45
C MET A 345 4.11 18.18 -9.06
N VAL A 346 3.60 18.39 -7.84
CA VAL A 346 2.39 17.72 -7.37
C VAL A 346 1.17 18.29 -8.08
N ILE A 347 0.54 17.48 -8.93
CA ILE A 347 -0.64 17.84 -9.72
C ILE A 347 -1.94 17.31 -9.10
N ALA A 348 -1.87 16.29 -8.22
CA ALA A 348 -2.98 15.88 -7.35
C ALA A 348 -2.44 15.31 -6.05
N SER A 349 -3.19 15.43 -4.96
CA SER A 349 -2.77 14.97 -3.64
C SER A 349 -3.97 14.70 -2.73
N SER A 350 -3.88 13.65 -1.90
CA SER A 350 -4.80 13.43 -0.77
C SER A 350 -4.63 14.45 0.36
N ARG A 351 -3.56 15.26 0.31
CA ARG A 351 -3.24 16.41 1.16
C ARG A 351 -3.27 17.69 0.32
N PRO A 352 -4.37 18.47 0.31
CA PRO A 352 -4.54 19.61 -0.61
C PRO A 352 -3.41 20.65 -0.58
N GLU A 353 -2.75 20.83 0.56
CA GLU A 353 -1.61 21.71 0.79
C GLU A 353 -0.36 21.33 -0.03
N ARG A 354 -0.29 20.10 -0.54
CA ARG A 354 0.81 19.65 -1.40
C ARG A 354 0.64 20.08 -2.86
N ILE A 355 -0.57 20.41 -3.32
CA ILE A 355 -0.83 20.69 -4.73
C ILE A 355 -0.02 21.92 -5.18
N TYR A 356 0.63 21.83 -6.35
CA TYR A 356 1.57 22.81 -6.89
C TYR A 356 2.86 23.02 -6.07
N THR A 357 3.22 22.08 -5.20
CA THR A 357 4.56 22.02 -4.60
C THR A 357 5.46 21.08 -5.39
N HIS A 358 6.77 21.30 -5.34
CA HIS A 358 7.74 20.38 -5.93
C HIS A 358 8.05 19.26 -4.93
N PHE A 359 7.90 18.01 -5.36
CA PHE A 359 8.25 16.85 -4.56
C PHE A 359 9.66 16.35 -4.95
N ALA A 360 10.59 16.35 -3.99
CA ALA A 360 11.94 15.85 -4.24
C ALA A 360 11.97 14.31 -4.23
N LEU A 361 11.52 13.69 -5.33
CA LEU A 361 11.55 12.25 -5.49
C LEU A 361 12.99 11.74 -5.54
N ASN A 362 13.38 10.93 -4.56
CA ASN A 362 14.71 10.33 -4.51
C ASN A 362 14.79 9.10 -5.44
N ASN A 363 15.15 9.32 -6.70
CA ASN A 363 15.28 8.28 -7.71
C ASN A 363 16.52 8.51 -8.61
N PRO A 364 17.74 8.40 -8.05
CA PRO A 364 18.98 8.69 -8.78
C PRO A 364 19.22 7.74 -9.96
N GLU A 365 18.74 6.49 -9.83
CA GLU A 365 18.84 5.45 -10.87
C GLU A 365 17.77 5.58 -11.96
N GLN A 366 16.89 6.60 -11.86
CA GLN A 366 15.79 6.86 -12.81
C GLN A 366 14.88 5.65 -13.05
N LEU A 367 14.70 4.81 -12.04
CA LEU A 367 13.87 3.61 -12.11
C LEU A 367 12.43 3.97 -12.51
N ALA A 368 11.78 3.06 -13.23
CA ALA A 368 10.37 3.19 -13.58
C ALA A 368 9.48 3.09 -12.34
N LYS A 369 9.84 2.28 -11.37
CA LYS A 369 9.14 2.13 -10.09
C LYS A 369 10.11 1.68 -9.00
N GLY A 370 9.80 1.98 -7.75
CA GLY A 370 10.64 1.63 -6.61
C GLY A 370 10.11 2.18 -5.30
N SER A 371 10.80 1.86 -4.21
CA SER A 371 10.49 2.40 -2.88
C SER A 371 11.76 2.68 -2.10
N TYR A 372 11.70 3.66 -1.21
CA TYR A 372 12.77 4.01 -0.28
C TYR A 372 12.19 4.50 1.04
N TYR A 373 13.00 4.49 2.10
CA TYR A 373 12.66 5.13 3.37
C TYR A 373 13.14 6.59 3.36
N ASP A 374 12.28 7.51 3.77
CA ASP A 374 12.67 8.91 3.95
C ASP A 374 13.33 9.16 5.32
N GLN A 375 13.71 10.40 5.59
CA GLN A 375 14.37 10.78 6.85
C GLN A 375 13.48 10.61 8.09
N SER A 376 12.15 10.57 7.91
CA SER A 376 11.19 10.34 8.98
C SER A 376 10.95 8.85 9.25
N GLY A 377 11.49 7.96 8.40
CA GLY A 377 11.24 6.52 8.45
C GLY A 377 9.95 6.09 7.75
N ALA A 378 9.29 6.99 7.02
CA ALA A 378 8.14 6.65 6.19
C ALA A 378 8.61 5.95 4.91
N ILE A 379 7.80 5.01 4.39
CA ILE A 379 8.06 4.41 3.08
C ILE A 379 7.49 5.32 2.01
N VAL A 380 8.35 5.75 1.09
CA VAL A 380 7.97 6.41 -0.16
C VAL A 380 8.06 5.39 -1.27
N ALA A 381 6.93 5.02 -1.85
CA ALA A 381 6.85 4.20 -3.05
C ALA A 381 6.43 5.04 -4.24
N PHE A 382 6.99 4.76 -5.41
CA PHE A 382 6.69 5.49 -6.63
C PHE A 382 6.60 4.57 -7.83
N ALA A 383 5.84 5.01 -8.83
CA ALA A 383 5.75 4.37 -10.12
C ALA A 383 5.48 5.41 -11.21
N LYS A 384 6.23 5.36 -12.30
CA LYS A 384 6.02 6.14 -13.51
C LYS A 384 4.87 5.56 -14.32
N THR A 385 4.26 6.40 -15.13
CA THR A 385 3.33 5.96 -16.17
C THR A 385 4.03 5.01 -17.14
N LEU A 386 3.47 3.82 -17.30
CA LEU A 386 3.61 3.02 -18.51
C LEU A 386 2.70 3.63 -19.59
N GLY A 387 3.14 3.57 -20.84
CA GLY A 387 2.28 3.91 -21.97
C GLY A 387 1.09 2.97 -22.07
N TYR A 388 0.05 3.41 -22.78
CA TYR A 388 -1.17 2.65 -23.04
C TYR A 388 -1.51 2.74 -24.53
N GLU A 389 -1.57 1.60 -25.21
CA GLU A 389 -1.70 1.53 -26.67
C GLU A 389 -0.61 2.38 -27.36
N ASP A 390 -0.98 3.32 -28.23
CA ASP A 390 -0.05 4.21 -28.93
C ASP A 390 0.25 5.52 -28.15
N TYR A 391 -0.16 5.60 -26.87
CA TYR A 391 0.03 6.77 -26.03
C TYR A 391 1.06 6.52 -24.93
N ASP A 392 2.24 7.14 -25.08
CA ASP A 392 3.36 7.01 -24.14
C ASP A 392 3.10 7.64 -22.75
N GLY A 393 1.99 8.38 -22.60
CA GLY A 393 1.69 9.14 -21.39
C GLY A 393 2.41 10.48 -21.33
N LEU A 394 2.26 11.19 -20.19
CA LEU A 394 2.84 12.52 -19.97
C LEU A 394 4.10 12.48 -19.09
N GLY A 395 4.68 11.30 -18.88
CA GLY A 395 5.82 11.09 -17.99
C GLY A 395 5.49 11.31 -16.51
N TRP A 396 4.22 11.14 -16.13
CA TRP A 396 3.75 11.36 -14.77
C TRP A 396 4.14 10.21 -13.84
N SER A 397 4.09 10.46 -12.55
CA SER A 397 4.37 9.45 -11.52
C SER A 397 3.31 9.44 -10.44
N GLY A 398 2.90 8.25 -10.01
CA GLY A 398 2.18 8.05 -8.76
C GLY A 398 3.18 7.90 -7.62
N VAL A 399 2.91 8.53 -6.49
CA VAL A 399 3.73 8.41 -5.27
C VAL A 399 2.83 8.13 -4.09
N ILE A 400 3.21 7.16 -3.27
CA ILE A 400 2.56 6.82 -2.01
C ILE A 400 3.57 7.02 -0.90
N ILE A 401 3.21 7.81 0.11
CA ILE A 401 4.01 8.01 1.32
C ILE A 401 3.22 7.40 2.46
N GLN A 402 3.76 6.38 3.11
CA GLN A 402 3.11 5.73 4.25
C GLN A 402 3.98 5.87 5.49
N THR A 403 3.46 6.62 6.47
CA THR A 403 4.03 6.72 7.81
C THR A 403 3.78 5.41 8.53
N MET A 404 4.82 4.88 9.17
CA MET A 404 4.76 3.61 9.86
C MET A 404 4.63 3.83 11.36
N ASP A 405 3.97 2.88 12.03
CA ASP A 405 3.99 2.84 13.48
C ASP A 405 5.44 2.66 13.95
N GLY A 406 5.88 3.49 14.88
CA GLY A 406 7.20 3.39 15.47
C GLY A 406 7.35 2.04 16.17
N ASP A 407 8.56 1.47 16.11
CA ASP A 407 8.88 0.19 16.75
C ASP A 407 8.55 0.21 18.25
N GLU A 408 8.60 1.37 18.91
CA GLU A 408 8.25 1.56 20.32
C GLU A 408 6.74 1.44 20.60
N THR A 409 5.88 1.98 19.73
CA THR A 409 4.43 1.80 19.82
C THR A 409 4.05 0.33 19.61
N LEU A 410 4.69 -0.33 18.65
CA LEU A 410 4.54 -1.78 18.43
C LEU A 410 5.03 -2.58 19.64
N ARG A 411 6.19 -2.26 20.22
CA ARG A 411 6.69 -2.93 21.44
C ARG A 411 5.72 -2.79 22.61
N GLN A 412 5.14 -1.60 22.82
CA GLN A 412 4.11 -1.41 23.85
C GLN A 412 2.86 -2.25 23.62
N GLN A 413 2.37 -2.30 22.37
CA GLN A 413 1.22 -3.15 22.01
C GLN A 413 1.52 -4.64 22.21
N LEU A 414 2.74 -5.06 21.88
CA LEU A 414 3.25 -6.42 22.04
C LEU A 414 3.66 -6.73 23.49
N ARG A 415 3.63 -5.74 24.39
CA ARG A 415 4.09 -5.84 25.79
C ARG A 415 5.53 -6.34 25.93
N LEU A 416 6.38 -5.98 24.98
CA LEU A 416 7.82 -6.26 25.01
C LEU A 416 8.51 -5.20 25.86
N ARG A 417 9.53 -5.61 26.62
CA ARG A 417 10.30 -4.73 27.52
C ARG A 417 11.30 -3.86 26.77
#